data_AF-A0A2G8E3D0-F1
#
_entry.id   AF-A0A2G8E3D0-F1
#
_cell.length_a   1.000
_cell.length_b   1.000
_cell.length_c   1.000
_cell.angle_alpha   90.00
_cell.angle_beta   90.00
_cell.angle_gamma   90.00
#
_symmetry.space_group_name_H-M   'P 1'
#
loop_
_entity.id
_entity.type
_entity.pdbx_description
1 polymer ?
#
loop_
_entity_poly.entity_id
_entity_poly.type
_entity_poly.pdbx_seq_one_letter_code
_entity_poly.pdbx_strand_id
1 'polypeptide(L)'
;MVLAATPGPGQGIIHFSGALVEPVCEFSQTEHHIASHCVRNGKIQVQRANINAASDAIAPGIAQITTSWLNPDHHLAIINVSYN
;
A
#
# COMPACT_ATOMS: atom_id res chain seq x y z
N MET A 1 -36.56 43.19 10.84
CA MET A 1 -37.20 42.17 10.00
C MET A 1 -36.13 41.62 9.08
N VAL A 2 -35.66 40.39 9.29
CA VAL A 2 -34.60 39.78 8.45
C VAL A 2 -35.28 38.83 7.48
N LEU A 3 -35.16 39.10 6.17
CA LEU A 3 -35.68 38.27 5.10
C LEU A 3 -34.75 37.06 4.92
N ALA A 4 -35.26 35.85 5.16
CA ALA A 4 -34.55 34.62 4.82
C ALA A 4 -34.61 34.41 3.30
N ALA A 5 -33.46 34.28 2.65
CA ALA A 5 -33.37 34.02 1.22
C ALA A 5 -33.75 32.56 0.93
N THR A 6 -34.73 32.36 0.04
CA THR A 6 -35.13 31.04 -0.46
C THR A 6 -34.08 30.54 -1.45
N PRO A 7 -33.52 29.33 -1.28
CA PRO A 7 -32.48 28.86 -2.19
C PRO A 7 -33.02 28.62 -3.61
N GLY A 8 -32.35 29.18 -4.62
CA GLY A 8 -32.72 29.00 -6.03
C GLY A 8 -32.34 27.61 -6.57
N PRO A 9 -32.88 27.17 -7.72
CA PRO A 9 -32.48 25.93 -8.36
C PRO A 9 -30.97 25.96 -8.66
N GLY A 10 -30.21 25.02 -8.11
CA GLY A 10 -28.74 25.01 -8.17
C GLY A 10 -28.04 25.45 -6.88
N GLN A 11 -28.78 25.78 -5.84
CA GLN A 11 -28.22 26.13 -4.53
C GLN A 11 -28.31 24.95 -3.57
N GLY A 12 -27.15 24.43 -3.15
CA GLY A 12 -27.00 23.30 -2.25
C GLY A 12 -25.52 23.01 -1.98
N ILE A 13 -25.23 22.20 -0.97
CA ILE A 13 -23.86 21.79 -0.63
C ILE A 13 -23.66 20.35 -1.07
N ILE A 14 -22.61 20.09 -1.85
CA ILE A 14 -22.16 18.72 -2.15
C ILE A 14 -21.21 18.29 -1.04
N HIS A 15 -21.59 17.28 -0.27
CA HIS A 15 -20.69 16.61 0.67
C HIS A 15 -20.12 15.36 0.01
N PHE A 16 -18.81 15.39 -0.23
CA PHE A 16 -18.05 14.18 -0.54
C PHE A 16 -17.58 13.55 0.77
N SER A 17 -17.81 12.25 0.93
CA SER A 17 -17.28 11.47 2.03
C SER A 17 -16.53 10.26 1.47
N GLY A 18 -15.41 9.92 2.09
CA GLY A 18 -14.57 8.79 1.72
C GLY A 18 -13.72 8.38 2.91
N ALA A 19 -13.40 7.10 3.01
CA ALA A 19 -12.42 6.58 3.95
C ALA A 19 -11.17 6.13 3.16
N LEU A 20 -9.99 6.36 3.74
CA LEU A 20 -8.75 5.92 3.12
C LEU A 20 -8.62 4.38 3.17
N VAL A 21 -8.05 3.87 2.09
CA VAL A 21 -7.92 2.51 1.57
C VAL A 21 -7.21 1.57 2.57
N GLU A 22 -7.41 0.26 2.40
CA GLU A 22 -6.71 -0.81 3.14
C GLU A 22 -5.24 -0.42 3.44
N PRO A 23 -4.73 -0.68 4.67
CA PRO A 23 -3.38 -0.28 5.03
C PRO A 23 -2.36 -0.92 4.09
N VAL A 24 -1.30 -0.15 3.77
CA VAL A 24 -0.14 -0.68 3.04
C VAL A 24 0.41 -1.92 3.75
N CYS A 25 1.06 -2.80 3.00
CA CYS A 25 1.67 -3.98 3.58
C CYS A 25 2.75 -3.58 4.58
N GLU A 26 2.78 -4.25 5.73
CA GLU A 26 3.90 -4.17 6.65
C GLU A 26 4.99 -5.15 6.21
N PHE A 27 6.25 -4.72 6.22
CA PHE A 27 7.37 -5.57 5.85
C PHE A 27 8.27 -5.84 7.05
N SER A 28 8.73 -7.08 7.15
CA SER A 28 9.76 -7.47 8.10
C SER A 28 10.85 -8.25 7.38
N GLN A 29 12.10 -8.05 7.80
CA GLN A 29 13.25 -8.74 7.23
C GLN A 29 14.13 -9.37 8.31
N THR A 30 14.74 -10.48 7.91
CA THR A 30 15.83 -11.16 8.60
C THR A 30 17.01 -11.24 7.61
N GLU A 31 18.15 -11.78 8.03
CA GLU A 31 19.36 -11.87 7.20
C GLU A 31 19.12 -12.52 5.81
N HIS A 32 18.23 -13.51 5.73
CA HIS A 32 18.01 -14.27 4.49
C HIS A 32 16.57 -14.23 3.98
N HIS A 33 15.64 -13.61 4.70
CA HIS A 33 14.23 -13.63 4.33
C HIS A 33 13.56 -12.29 4.54
N ILE A 34 12.61 -12.00 3.67
CA ILE A 34 11.66 -10.89 3.80
C ILE A 34 10.24 -11.46 3.87
N ALA A 35 9.39 -10.82 4.67
CA ALA A 35 7.97 -11.15 4.78
C ALA A 35 7.12 -9.90 4.64
N SER A 36 6.01 -10.00 3.89
CA SER A 36 4.97 -8.97 3.82
C SER A 36 3.73 -9.41 4.58
N HIS A 37 3.13 -8.49 5.33
CA HIS A 37 1.83 -8.63 5.97
C HIS A 37 0.87 -7.65 5.30
N CYS A 38 0.12 -8.15 4.32
CA CYS A 38 -0.81 -7.33 3.55
C CYS A 38 -2.24 -7.65 3.96
N VAL A 39 -3.08 -6.62 4.14
CA VAL A 39 -4.52 -6.85 4.27
C VAL A 39 -5.10 -7.03 2.87
N ARG A 40 -5.82 -8.13 2.64
CA ARG A 40 -6.56 -8.40 1.41
C ARG A 40 -7.89 -9.03 1.76
N ASN A 41 -8.99 -8.43 1.29
CA ASN A 41 -10.36 -8.88 1.61
C ASN A 41 -10.61 -8.95 3.14
N GLY A 42 -10.09 -7.98 3.90
CA GLY A 42 -10.24 -7.91 5.35
C GLY A 42 -9.45 -8.97 6.15
N LYS A 43 -8.56 -9.74 5.51
CA LYS A 43 -7.69 -10.72 6.16
C LYS A 43 -6.23 -10.38 5.93
N ILE A 44 -5.40 -10.59 6.95
CA ILE A 44 -3.95 -10.50 6.80
C ILE A 44 -3.47 -11.72 6.01
N GLN A 45 -2.78 -11.47 4.92
CA GLN A 45 -2.07 -12.45 4.12
C GLN A 45 -0.58 -12.23 4.35
N VAL A 46 0.10 -13.31 4.77
CA VAL A 46 1.55 -13.30 4.99
C VAL A 46 2.22 -14.00 3.82
N GLN A 47 3.11 -13.30 3.14
CA GLN A 47 3.99 -13.87 2.12
C GLN A 47 5.42 -13.77 2.61
N ARG A 48 6.21 -14.82 2.41
CA ARG A 48 7.62 -14.88 2.83
C ARG A 48 8.45 -15.45 1.70
N ALA A 49 9.56 -14.77 1.40
CA ALA A 49 10.52 -15.24 0.42
C ALA A 49 11.94 -15.09 0.94
N ASN A 50 12.88 -15.75 0.26
CA ASN A 50 14.29 -15.45 0.43
C ASN A 50 14.57 -14.02 -0.04
N ILE A 51 15.52 -13.31 0.59
CA ILE A 51 15.87 -11.94 0.22
C ILE A 51 16.33 -11.83 -1.25
N ASN A 52 16.93 -12.89 -1.80
CA ASN A 52 17.33 -12.98 -3.20
C ASN A 52 16.16 -13.10 -4.18
N ALA A 53 14.98 -13.43 -3.67
CA ALA A 53 13.72 -13.53 -4.39
C ALA A 53 12.64 -12.64 -3.75
N ALA A 54 13.03 -11.44 -3.28
CA ALA A 54 12.13 -10.53 -2.56
C ALA A 54 10.85 -10.16 -3.34
N SER A 55 10.86 -10.26 -4.67
CA SER A 55 9.68 -10.11 -5.53
C SER A 55 8.54 -11.06 -5.16
N ASP A 56 8.88 -12.24 -4.64
CA ASP A 56 7.93 -13.31 -4.33
C ASP A 56 7.33 -13.13 -2.93
N ALA A 57 7.85 -12.18 -2.15
CA ALA A 57 7.33 -11.82 -0.84
C ALA A 57 6.09 -10.92 -0.91
N ILE A 58 5.45 -10.78 -2.07
CA ILE A 58 4.17 -10.09 -2.21
C ILE A 58 3.25 -10.83 -3.17
N ALA A 59 1.97 -10.87 -2.85
CA ALA A 59 0.99 -11.48 -3.75
C ALA A 59 0.73 -10.58 -4.98
N PRO A 60 0.54 -11.17 -6.17
CA PRO A 60 0.20 -10.42 -7.37
C PRO A 60 -1.05 -9.55 -7.18
N GLY A 61 -0.99 -8.33 -7.72
CA GLY A 61 -2.07 -7.34 -7.70
C GLY A 61 -2.15 -6.47 -6.43
N ILE A 62 -1.25 -6.65 -5.46
CA ILE A 62 -1.17 -5.79 -4.26
C ILE A 62 -0.16 -4.66 -4.48
N ALA A 63 1.07 -5.01 -4.79
CA ALA A 63 2.13 -4.08 -5.17
C ALA A 63 3.20 -4.81 -5.99
N GLN A 64 4.11 -4.03 -6.57
CA GLN A 64 5.29 -4.51 -7.27
C GLN A 64 6.52 -4.28 -6.40
N ILE A 65 7.39 -5.29 -6.32
CA ILE A 65 8.66 -5.20 -5.61
C ILE A 65 9.80 -5.24 -6.62
N THR A 66 10.67 -4.23 -6.55
CA THR A 66 11.92 -4.18 -7.32
C THR A 66 13.10 -4.19 -6.35
N THR A 67 14.09 -5.03 -6.61
CA THR A 67 15.30 -5.14 -5.76
C THR A 67 16.52 -4.67 -6.54
N SER A 68 17.25 -3.73 -5.97
CA SER A 68 18.51 -3.20 -6.51
C SER A 68 19.65 -3.53 -5.56
N TRP A 69 20.55 -4.42 -5.97
CA TRP A 69 21.75 -4.76 -5.21
C TRP A 69 22.78 -3.64 -5.29
N LEU A 70 23.36 -3.29 -4.13
CA LEU A 70 24.36 -2.24 -4.00
C LEU A 70 25.79 -2.78 -3.98
N ASN A 71 25.97 -4.09 -3.83
CA ASN A 71 27.27 -4.75 -3.85
C ASN A 71 27.24 -6.06 -4.66
N PRO A 72 28.38 -6.51 -5.23
CA PRO A 72 28.46 -7.74 -6.02
C PRO A 72 28.12 -9.00 -5.22
N ASP A 73 28.43 -9.01 -3.92
CA ASP A 73 28.20 -10.15 -3.04
C ASP A 73 26.73 -10.27 -2.56
N HIS A 74 25.84 -9.37 -3.01
CA HIS A 74 24.40 -9.36 -2.71
C HIS A 74 24.10 -9.41 -1.20
N HIS A 75 24.81 -8.61 -0.42
CA HIS A 75 24.59 -8.45 1.02
C HIS A 75 23.93 -7.11 1.38
N LEU A 76 23.84 -6.19 0.42
CA LEU A 76 23.22 -4.90 0.59
C LEU A 76 22.32 -4.59 -0.61
N ALA A 77 21.06 -4.25 -0.34
CA ALA A 77 20.08 -3.94 -1.38
C ALA A 77 19.15 -2.79 -0.97
N ILE A 78 18.57 -2.16 -1.99
CA ILE A 78 17.40 -1.29 -1.87
C ILE A 78 16.21 -2.09 -2.41
N ILE A 79 15.19 -2.26 -1.58
CA ILE A 79 13.91 -2.88 -1.96
C ILE A 79 12.89 -1.75 -2.11
N ASN A 80 12.41 -1.56 -3.33
CA ASN A 80 11.38 -0.58 -3.63
C ASN A 80 10.02 -1.27 -3.78
N VAL A 81 9.04 -0.83 -3.00
CA VAL A 81 7.66 -1.35 -3.05
C VAL A 81 6.77 -0.28 -3.66
N SER A 82 6.17 -0.58 -4.81
CA SER A 82 5.27 0.32 -5.52
C SER A 82 3.84 -0.21 -5.51
N TYR A 83 2.93 0.54 -4.90
CA TYR A 83 1.49 0.28 -4.91
C TYR A 83 0.86 0.95 -6.15
N ASN A 84 -0.10 0.27 -6.77
CA ASN A 84 -0.88 0.82 -7.90
C ASN A 84 -2.13 1.55 -7.40
#